data_AF-A0A420Y436-F1
#
_entry.id   AF-A0A420Y436-F1
#
_cell.length_a   1.000
_cell.length_b   1.000
_cell.length_c   1.000
_cell.angle_alpha   90.00
_cell.angle_beta   90.00
_cell.angle_gamma   90.00
#
_symmetry.space_group_name_H-M   'P 1'
#
loop_
_entity.id
_entity.type
_entity.pdbx_description
1 polymer ?
#
loop_
_entity_poly.entity_id
_entity_poly.type
_entity_poly.pdbx_seq_one_letter_code
_entity_poly.pdbx_strand_id
1 'polypeptide(L)'
;MKLVVIDYDMVKQDLTLPNPVNFNTSFHSAQEAPDLQRPSEGPVSFARWLPLILRSRGLSPSVVQTVRLSRSQARLLLNTAEGSLQSQTLNRMYADDIADEIIPLLDRELTFPPEGLFLRLAACSPKDGVHLVSGRMSMHTVDEIVLRTVTSTRARNALLHSLEDGEQESFDLFFMPFDVRMRSDREYRVFCPPGGHRITGISQYQWHKPWAYAHENEARQTEVVSRVSAEAERIRGLILDDLDESEMDRLLVEQGFSFDLLFDEERNACELVELNGFGARSSCGSCLFQWVRDREQLYRGEDMEFRVTK
;
A
#
# COMPACT_ATOMS: atom_id res chain seq x y z
N MET A 1 -2.21 2.61 -25.62
CA MET A 1 -2.50 1.67 -24.50
C MET A 1 -2.55 0.25 -25.04
N LYS A 2 -1.79 -0.65 -24.42
CA LYS A 2 -1.58 -2.04 -24.85
C LYS A 2 -1.91 -2.99 -23.70
N LEU A 3 -2.91 -3.86 -23.88
CA LEU A 3 -3.18 -4.96 -22.95
C LEU A 3 -2.13 -6.07 -23.15
N VAL A 4 -1.45 -6.44 -22.08
CA VAL A 4 -0.45 -7.52 -22.06
C VAL A 4 -0.93 -8.59 -21.10
N VAL A 5 -1.18 -9.77 -21.63
CA VAL A 5 -1.56 -10.94 -20.84
C VAL A 5 -0.31 -11.76 -20.54
N ILE A 6 -0.02 -11.90 -19.25
CA ILE A 6 1.04 -12.76 -18.73
C ILE A 6 0.45 -14.14 -18.47
N ASP A 7 1.13 -15.18 -18.94
CA ASP A 7 0.78 -16.57 -18.61
C ASP A 7 0.97 -16.81 -17.11
N TYR A 8 -0.10 -17.18 -16.41
CA TYR A 8 -0.06 -17.44 -14.98
C TYR A 8 0.90 -18.57 -14.59
N ASP A 9 1.22 -19.51 -15.49
CA ASP A 9 2.23 -20.53 -15.24
C ASP A 9 3.63 -19.93 -15.04
N MET A 10 3.96 -18.83 -15.73
CA MET A 10 5.23 -18.11 -15.52
C MET A 10 5.29 -17.50 -14.12
N VAL A 11 4.18 -16.96 -13.63
CA VAL A 11 4.09 -16.39 -12.28
C VAL A 11 4.22 -17.50 -11.23
N LYS A 12 3.52 -18.63 -11.42
CA LYS A 12 3.64 -19.79 -10.53
C LYS A 12 5.07 -20.29 -10.47
N GLN A 13 5.77 -20.35 -11.60
CA GLN A 13 7.18 -20.74 -11.64
C GLN A 13 8.06 -19.77 -10.85
N ASP A 14 7.88 -18.45 -11.00
CA ASP A 14 8.64 -17.44 -10.25
C ASP A 14 8.40 -17.53 -8.74
N LEU A 15 7.17 -17.87 -8.33
CA LEU A 15 6.80 -18.08 -6.92
C LEU A 15 7.43 -19.34 -6.29
N THR A 16 7.95 -20.28 -7.08
CA THR A 16 8.72 -21.42 -6.54
C THR A 16 10.13 -21.05 -6.10
N LEU A 17 10.61 -19.87 -6.51
CA LEU A 17 11.92 -19.38 -6.11
C LEU A 17 11.87 -18.85 -4.68
N PRO A 18 12.94 -19.00 -3.89
CA PRO A 18 13.02 -18.42 -2.54
C PRO A 18 12.80 -16.90 -2.54
N ASN A 19 13.26 -16.23 -3.61
CA ASN A 19 13.01 -14.82 -3.87
C ASN A 19 12.54 -14.70 -5.33
N PRO A 20 11.28 -14.31 -5.59
CA PRO A 20 10.80 -14.04 -6.95
C PRO A 20 11.66 -12.96 -7.63
N VAL A 21 12.06 -13.20 -8.88
CA VAL A 21 12.99 -12.31 -9.62
C VAL A 21 12.40 -11.74 -10.90
N ASN A 22 11.31 -12.33 -11.40
CA ASN A 22 10.69 -11.94 -12.66
C ASN A 22 9.48 -11.03 -12.46
N PHE A 23 8.79 -11.12 -11.32
CA PHE A 23 7.63 -10.30 -11.01
C PHE A 23 7.74 -9.69 -9.61
N ASN A 24 7.10 -8.54 -9.45
CA ASN A 24 6.92 -7.82 -8.19
C ASN A 24 8.22 -7.56 -7.42
N THR A 25 9.27 -7.24 -8.17
CA THR A 25 10.56 -6.85 -7.60
C THR A 25 10.48 -5.46 -6.95
N SER A 26 11.37 -5.20 -6.00
CA SER A 26 11.53 -3.95 -5.25
C SER A 26 12.93 -3.92 -4.63
N PHE A 27 13.37 -2.78 -4.09
CA PHE A 27 14.64 -2.64 -3.37
C PHE A 27 15.89 -3.08 -4.16
N HIS A 28 15.93 -2.82 -5.47
CA HIS A 28 17.13 -3.09 -6.27
C HIS A 28 18.33 -2.30 -5.72
N SER A 29 19.49 -2.95 -5.69
CA SER A 29 20.73 -2.37 -5.22
C SER A 29 21.26 -1.31 -6.20
N ALA A 30 22.22 -0.50 -5.75
CA ALA A 30 22.96 0.39 -6.63
C ALA A 30 23.80 -0.35 -7.69
N GLN A 31 24.05 -1.66 -7.52
CA GLN A 31 24.73 -2.45 -8.54
C GLN A 31 23.75 -2.89 -9.65
N GLU A 32 22.52 -3.23 -9.28
CA GLU A 32 21.46 -3.63 -10.23
C GLU A 32 20.86 -2.44 -10.99
N ALA A 33 20.84 -1.26 -10.36
CA ALA A 33 20.31 -0.02 -10.93
C ALA A 33 21.22 1.18 -10.61
N PRO A 34 22.45 1.25 -11.17
CA PRO A 34 23.48 2.21 -10.78
C PRO A 34 23.17 3.67 -11.13
N ASP A 35 22.36 3.90 -12.15
CA ASP A 35 21.97 5.21 -12.64
C ASP A 35 20.61 5.68 -12.09
N LEU A 36 20.04 4.90 -11.17
CA LEU A 36 18.81 5.26 -10.47
C LEU A 36 19.12 5.60 -9.01
N GLN A 37 18.48 6.65 -8.51
CA GLN A 37 18.55 7.02 -7.10
C GLN A 37 17.46 6.30 -6.31
N ARG A 38 17.66 6.18 -4.99
CA ARG A 38 16.60 5.73 -4.08
C ARG A 38 15.64 6.92 -3.88
N PRO A 39 14.36 6.80 -4.24
CA PRO A 39 13.40 7.87 -4.03
C PRO A 39 13.12 8.08 -2.54
N SER A 40 12.64 9.27 -2.19
CA SER A 40 12.14 9.56 -0.85
C SER A 40 10.72 9.02 -0.70
N GLU A 41 10.41 8.44 0.47
CA GLU A 41 9.06 8.00 0.81
C GLU A 41 8.21 9.14 1.40
N GLY A 42 8.84 10.25 1.81
CA GLY A 42 8.14 11.39 2.41
C GLY A 42 7.03 11.98 1.51
N PRO A 43 7.28 12.22 0.20
CA PRO A 43 6.26 12.79 -0.69
C PRO A 43 5.03 11.92 -0.88
N VAL A 44 5.16 10.61 -0.69
CA VAL A 44 4.07 9.63 -0.84
C VAL A 44 3.46 9.21 0.50
N SER A 45 3.78 9.94 1.57
CA SER A 45 3.27 9.62 2.92
C SER A 45 1.75 9.56 2.95
N PHE A 46 1.21 8.56 3.64
CA PHE A 46 -0.24 8.34 3.69
C PHE A 46 -0.99 9.56 4.23
N ALA A 47 -0.44 10.25 5.23
CA ALA A 47 -1.04 11.45 5.83
C ALA A 47 -1.26 12.58 4.81
N ARG A 48 -0.28 12.83 3.92
CA ARG A 48 -0.37 13.86 2.87
C ARG A 48 -1.52 13.58 1.90
N TRP A 49 -1.74 12.31 1.56
CA TRP A 49 -2.69 11.88 0.54
C TRP A 49 -4.04 11.44 1.08
N LEU A 50 -4.17 11.28 2.40
CA LEU A 50 -5.41 10.89 3.06
C LEU A 50 -6.61 11.77 2.67
N PRO A 51 -6.51 13.11 2.60
CA PRO A 51 -7.65 13.93 2.16
C PRO A 51 -8.12 13.57 0.74
N LEU A 52 -7.22 13.35 -0.21
CA LEU A 52 -7.56 12.97 -1.58
C LEU A 52 -8.12 11.54 -1.65
N ILE A 53 -7.53 10.60 -0.90
CA ILE A 53 -8.03 9.22 -0.76
C ILE A 53 -9.49 9.23 -0.31
N LEU A 54 -9.82 9.96 0.76
CA LEU A 54 -11.19 10.05 1.27
C LEU A 54 -12.14 10.68 0.26
N ARG A 55 -11.75 11.80 -0.38
CA ARG A 55 -12.58 12.46 -1.41
C ARG A 55 -12.84 11.53 -2.60
N SER A 56 -11.83 10.77 -3.05
CA SER A 56 -11.99 9.82 -4.16
C SER A 56 -13.00 8.71 -3.86
N ARG A 57 -13.19 8.40 -2.57
CA ARG A 57 -14.12 7.38 -2.05
C ARG A 57 -15.49 7.93 -1.66
N GLY A 58 -15.67 9.25 -1.74
CA GLY A 58 -16.86 9.93 -1.24
C GLY A 58 -17.01 9.86 0.29
N LEU A 59 -15.90 9.73 1.01
CA LEU A 59 -15.88 9.65 2.47
C LEU A 59 -15.63 11.02 3.11
N SER A 60 -16.32 11.29 4.22
CA SER A 60 -16.07 12.49 5.03
C SER A 60 -14.76 12.33 5.82
N PRO A 61 -13.91 13.38 5.95
CA PRO A 61 -12.74 13.35 6.82
C PRO A 61 -13.03 12.89 8.26
N SER A 62 -14.24 13.16 8.75
CA SER A 62 -14.69 12.76 10.09
C SER A 62 -14.77 11.26 10.34
N VAL A 63 -14.75 10.41 9.29
CA VAL A 63 -14.76 8.95 9.47
C VAL A 63 -13.39 8.41 9.89
N VAL A 64 -12.33 9.18 9.73
CA VAL A 64 -10.98 8.77 10.13
C VAL A 64 -10.77 9.07 11.59
N GLN A 65 -10.30 8.08 12.33
CA GLN A 65 -9.84 8.21 13.71
C GLN A 65 -8.31 8.11 13.70
N THR A 66 -7.63 9.10 14.27
CA THR A 66 -6.17 9.14 14.31
C THR A 66 -5.70 9.02 15.75
N VAL A 67 -4.93 7.97 16.04
CA VAL A 67 -4.28 7.80 17.35
C VAL A 67 -2.80 8.15 17.19
N ARG A 68 -2.34 9.10 17.99
CA ARG A 68 -0.95 9.56 17.98
C ARG A 68 -0.16 8.89 19.08
N LEU A 69 0.80 8.07 18.71
CA LEU A 69 1.74 7.44 19.64
C LEU A 69 2.89 8.40 19.94
N SER A 70 3.32 8.46 21.19
CA SER A 70 4.62 9.02 21.54
C SER A 70 5.76 8.13 21.05
N ARG A 71 6.98 8.67 21.06
CA ARG A 71 8.20 7.89 20.79
C ARG A 71 8.39 6.71 21.75
N SER A 72 8.01 6.85 23.03
CA SER A 72 8.08 5.74 24.00
C SER A 72 7.07 4.64 23.68
N GLN A 73 5.83 5.01 23.34
CA GLN A 73 4.78 4.07 22.96
C GLN A 73 5.10 3.33 21.67
N ALA A 74 5.62 4.02 20.65
CA ALA A 74 6.09 3.41 19.41
C ALA A 74 7.25 2.43 19.67
N ARG A 75 8.19 2.79 20.56
CA ARG A 75 9.30 1.90 20.97
C ARG A 75 8.79 0.68 21.73
N LEU A 76 7.79 0.84 22.60
CA LEU A 76 7.17 -0.27 23.33
C LEU A 76 6.53 -1.28 22.37
N LEU A 77 5.77 -0.81 21.39
CA LEU A 77 5.21 -1.68 20.34
C LEU A 77 6.29 -2.40 19.53
N LEU A 78 7.37 -1.70 19.17
CA LEU A 78 8.50 -2.29 18.45
C LEU A 78 9.18 -3.40 19.27
N ASN A 79 9.52 -3.13 20.53
CA ASN A 79 10.16 -4.11 21.42
C ASN A 79 9.24 -5.33 21.64
N THR A 80 7.94 -5.08 21.78
CA THR A 80 6.93 -6.15 21.90
C THR A 80 6.91 -7.02 20.64
N ALA A 81 7.07 -6.42 19.45
CA ALA A 81 7.05 -7.13 18.18
C ALA A 81 8.24 -8.09 18.01
N GLU A 82 9.41 -7.81 18.59
CA GLU A 82 10.60 -8.67 18.45
C GLU A 82 10.36 -10.11 18.94
N GLY A 83 9.62 -10.27 20.04
CA GLY A 83 9.18 -11.58 20.54
C GLY A 83 7.88 -12.07 19.88
N SER A 84 6.93 -11.16 19.67
CA SER A 84 5.58 -11.51 19.19
C SER A 84 5.56 -12.02 17.76
N LEU A 85 6.50 -11.59 16.90
CA LEU A 85 6.65 -12.09 15.53
C LEU A 85 6.94 -13.59 15.49
N GLN A 86 7.72 -14.11 16.44
CA GLN A 86 8.05 -15.53 16.49
C GLN A 86 6.93 -16.35 17.15
N SER A 87 6.38 -15.84 18.26
CA SER A 87 5.36 -16.55 19.03
C SER A 87 3.95 -16.41 18.47
N GLN A 88 3.74 -15.50 17.51
CA GLN A 88 2.43 -15.16 16.92
C GLN A 88 1.38 -14.80 17.99
N THR A 89 1.84 -14.29 19.14
CA THR A 89 1.05 -13.94 20.32
C THR A 89 1.67 -12.72 20.99
N LEU A 90 0.92 -11.99 21.81
CA LEU A 90 1.47 -10.88 22.58
C LEU A 90 2.60 -11.36 23.50
N ASN A 91 3.78 -10.75 23.37
CA ASN A 91 4.92 -11.06 24.23
C ASN A 91 4.60 -10.71 25.70
N ARG A 92 4.54 -11.75 26.54
CA ARG A 92 4.19 -11.63 27.97
C ARG A 92 5.12 -10.73 28.76
N MET A 93 6.37 -10.55 28.31
CA MET A 93 7.33 -9.65 28.97
C MET A 93 6.87 -8.20 28.96
N TYR A 94 6.09 -7.79 27.96
CA TYR A 94 5.60 -6.42 27.77
C TYR A 94 4.09 -6.31 28.00
N ALA A 95 3.42 -7.37 28.48
CA ALA A 95 1.96 -7.39 28.56
C ALA A 95 1.41 -6.31 29.52
N ASP A 96 2.05 -6.13 30.68
CA ASP A 96 1.65 -5.12 31.67
C ASP A 96 1.89 -3.70 31.11
N ASP A 97 3.06 -3.43 30.53
CA ASP A 97 3.38 -2.13 29.91
C ASP A 97 2.39 -1.78 28.77
N ILE A 98 2.03 -2.77 27.94
CA ILE A 98 1.03 -2.59 26.88
C ILE A 98 -0.35 -2.29 27.47
N ALA A 99 -0.73 -2.98 28.54
CA ALA A 99 -2.00 -2.77 29.23
C ALA A 99 -2.08 -1.41 29.93
N ASP A 100 -0.95 -0.85 30.35
CA ASP A 100 -0.87 0.44 31.04
C ASP A 100 -0.72 1.63 30.07
N GLU A 101 0.05 1.48 28.98
CA GLU A 101 0.42 2.59 28.10
C GLU A 101 -0.33 2.63 26.75
N ILE A 102 -0.65 1.47 26.17
CA ILE A 102 -1.20 1.37 24.81
C ILE A 102 -2.71 1.14 24.82
N ILE A 103 -3.18 0.16 25.59
CA ILE A 103 -4.60 -0.18 25.63
C ILE A 103 -5.47 1.02 26.06
N PRO A 104 -5.15 1.77 27.14
CA PRO A 104 -5.98 2.87 27.58
C PRO A 104 -5.98 4.05 26.60
N LEU A 105 -4.89 4.23 25.84
CA LEU A 105 -4.84 5.21 24.76
C LEU A 105 -5.81 4.80 23.64
N LEU A 106 -5.74 3.56 23.17
CA LEU A 106 -6.61 3.08 22.10
C LEU A 106 -8.08 3.07 22.52
N ASP A 107 -8.40 2.62 23.73
CA ASP A 107 -9.77 2.60 24.27
C ASP A 107 -10.38 4.00 24.38
N ARG A 108 -9.57 5.02 24.72
CA ARG A 108 -10.05 6.39 24.83
C ARG A 108 -10.31 7.04 23.47
N GLU A 109 -9.45 6.78 22.50
CA GLU A 109 -9.46 7.48 21.21
C GLU A 109 -10.29 6.76 20.14
N LEU A 110 -10.58 5.47 20.29
CA LEU A 110 -11.25 4.66 19.27
C LEU A 110 -12.71 4.37 19.56
N THR A 111 -13.52 4.51 18.52
CA THR A 111 -14.90 4.07 18.42
C THR A 111 -15.02 2.92 17.41
N PHE A 112 -15.51 1.80 17.94
CA PHE A 112 -16.05 0.57 17.33
C PHE A 112 -17.24 0.69 16.35
N PRO A 113 -17.14 0.86 15.02
CA PRO A 113 -18.31 0.66 14.17
C PRO A 113 -18.66 -0.84 14.03
N PRO A 114 -19.92 -1.21 13.68
CA PRO A 114 -20.34 -2.60 13.50
C PRO A 114 -19.51 -3.38 12.48
N GLU A 115 -19.09 -2.74 11.39
CA GLU A 115 -18.22 -3.29 10.35
C GLU A 115 -16.76 -3.49 10.81
N GLY A 116 -16.39 -2.90 11.94
CA GLY A 116 -15.03 -2.88 12.47
C GLY A 116 -14.13 -1.87 11.78
N LEU A 117 -12.86 -1.84 12.19
CA LEU A 117 -11.86 -0.90 11.73
C LEU A 117 -10.82 -1.56 10.84
N PHE A 118 -10.30 -0.75 9.91
CA PHE A 118 -9.07 -0.98 9.16
C PHE A 118 -7.97 -0.07 9.74
N LEU A 119 -6.80 -0.63 10.03
CA LEU A 119 -5.63 0.07 10.56
C LEU A 119 -4.59 0.30 9.47
N ARG A 120 -3.99 1.49 9.49
CA ARG A 120 -2.82 1.83 8.71
C ARG A 120 -1.85 2.70 9.52
N LEU A 121 -0.57 2.35 9.47
CA LEU A 121 0.55 3.21 9.85
C LEU A 121 0.93 4.09 8.65
N ALA A 122 1.76 5.12 8.87
CA ALA A 122 2.18 6.03 7.80
C ALA A 122 2.69 5.33 6.52
N ALA A 123 3.48 4.26 6.67
CA ALA A 123 4.11 3.55 5.55
C ALA A 123 3.42 2.22 5.16
N CYS A 124 2.55 1.66 5.99
CA CYS A 124 1.98 0.34 5.73
C CYS A 124 0.71 0.03 6.53
N SER A 125 -0.04 -0.98 6.09
CA SER A 125 -1.06 -1.64 6.92
C SER A 125 -0.55 -2.99 7.41
N PRO A 126 -0.80 -3.37 8.69
CA PRO A 126 -0.32 -4.61 9.28
C PRO A 126 -1.16 -5.83 8.86
N LYS A 127 -1.44 -5.96 7.56
CA LYS A 127 -2.31 -7.02 7.01
C LYS A 127 -1.68 -8.43 7.11
N ASP A 128 -0.38 -8.52 7.36
CA ASP A 128 0.39 -9.75 7.57
C ASP A 128 0.46 -10.19 9.03
N GLY A 129 -0.08 -9.39 9.97
CA GLY A 129 -0.17 -9.76 11.38
C GLY A 129 -1.27 -10.79 11.66
N VAL A 130 -1.23 -11.39 12.84
CA VAL A 130 -2.17 -12.43 13.29
C VAL A 130 -3.60 -11.90 13.36
N HIS A 131 -4.56 -12.79 13.08
CA HIS A 131 -5.99 -12.55 13.21
C HIS A 131 -6.51 -13.35 14.42
N LEU A 132 -7.08 -12.70 15.43
CA LEU A 132 -7.75 -13.40 16.54
C LEU A 132 -8.88 -14.29 16.03
N VAL A 133 -9.65 -13.78 15.07
CA VAL A 133 -10.68 -14.55 14.35
C VAL A 133 -10.18 -14.84 12.94
N SER A 134 -9.87 -16.11 12.66
CA SER A 134 -9.36 -16.55 11.37
C SER A 134 -10.25 -16.07 10.21
N GLY A 135 -9.63 -15.48 9.18
CA GLY A 135 -10.33 -14.93 8.01
C GLY A 135 -10.98 -13.56 8.21
N ARG A 136 -11.09 -13.03 9.43
CA ARG A 136 -11.65 -11.69 9.68
C ARG A 136 -10.59 -10.60 9.53
N MET A 137 -10.70 -9.81 8.47
CA MET A 137 -9.77 -8.71 8.19
C MET A 137 -10.07 -7.43 8.98
N SER A 138 -11.31 -7.19 9.39
CA SER A 138 -11.68 -6.07 10.26
C SER A 138 -11.21 -6.28 11.70
N MET A 139 -10.97 -5.19 12.43
CA MET A 139 -10.68 -5.19 13.88
C MET A 139 -11.87 -4.62 14.65
N HIS A 140 -12.32 -5.30 15.69
CA HIS A 140 -13.48 -4.94 16.52
C HIS A 140 -13.12 -4.68 17.98
N THR A 141 -11.88 -4.95 18.39
CA THR A 141 -11.39 -4.68 19.74
C THR A 141 -9.97 -4.10 19.71
N VAL A 142 -9.58 -3.46 20.81
CA VAL A 142 -8.21 -2.98 21.02
C VAL A 142 -7.20 -4.14 21.04
N ASP A 143 -7.56 -5.27 21.62
CA ASP A 143 -6.70 -6.47 21.61
C ASP A 143 -6.38 -6.94 20.19
N GLU A 144 -7.34 -6.86 19.26
CA GLU A 144 -7.10 -7.20 17.85
C GLU A 144 -6.12 -6.23 17.19
N ILE A 145 -6.24 -4.94 17.50
CA ILE A 145 -5.34 -3.89 17.01
C ILE A 145 -3.91 -4.13 17.52
N VAL A 146 -3.75 -4.33 18.83
CA VAL A 146 -2.46 -4.57 19.47
C VAL A 146 -1.83 -5.83 18.89
N LEU A 147 -2.55 -6.96 18.92
CA LEU A 147 -2.03 -8.23 18.44
C LEU A 147 -1.59 -8.12 16.97
N ARG A 148 -2.44 -7.56 16.10
CA ARG A 148 -2.13 -7.45 14.68
C ARG A 148 -0.93 -6.55 14.41
N THR A 149 -0.78 -5.48 15.19
CA THR A 149 0.36 -4.56 15.07
C THR A 149 1.66 -5.23 15.48
N VAL A 150 1.71 -5.90 16.64
CA VAL A 150 2.96 -6.49 17.16
C VAL A 150 3.35 -7.80 16.48
N THR A 151 2.44 -8.45 15.76
CA THR A 151 2.72 -9.67 15.00
C THR A 151 2.90 -9.43 13.50
N SER A 152 2.89 -8.17 13.04
CA SER A 152 3.12 -7.80 11.65
C SER A 152 4.58 -7.44 11.40
N THR A 153 5.21 -8.10 10.42
CA THR A 153 6.59 -7.77 9.99
C THR A 153 6.62 -6.38 9.36
N ARG A 154 5.57 -6.04 8.61
CA ARG A 154 5.44 -4.71 7.98
C ARG A 154 5.36 -3.58 9.00
N ALA A 155 4.55 -3.73 10.05
CA ALA A 155 4.46 -2.72 11.10
C ALA A 155 5.75 -2.61 11.90
N ARG A 156 6.37 -3.74 12.25
CA ARG A 156 7.67 -3.76 12.93
C ARG A 156 8.73 -2.99 12.14
N ASN A 157 8.85 -3.22 10.83
CA ASN A 157 9.82 -2.50 10.00
C ASN A 157 9.48 -1.02 9.85
N ALA A 158 8.19 -0.67 9.71
CA ALA A 158 7.77 0.73 9.68
C ALA A 158 8.12 1.46 10.98
N LEU A 159 7.83 0.87 12.15
CA LEU A 159 8.19 1.44 13.45
C LEU A 159 9.70 1.56 13.63
N LEU A 160 10.47 0.54 13.24
CA LEU A 160 11.92 0.56 13.32
C LEU A 160 12.51 1.72 12.52
N HIS A 161 12.16 1.83 11.24
CA HIS A 161 12.68 2.89 10.37
C HIS A 161 12.31 4.28 10.87
N SER A 162 11.03 4.51 11.20
CA SER A 162 10.60 5.82 11.69
C SER A 162 11.25 6.19 13.04
N LEU A 163 11.62 5.21 13.87
CA LEU A 163 12.35 5.45 15.11
C LEU A 163 13.85 5.71 14.90
N GLU A 164 14.46 5.07 13.89
CA GLU A 164 15.87 5.25 13.51
C GLU A 164 16.13 6.61 12.86
N ASP A 165 15.17 7.16 12.11
CA ASP A 165 15.26 8.47 11.46
C ASP A 165 15.44 9.63 12.46
N GLY A 166 15.17 9.41 13.75
CA GLY A 166 15.59 10.29 14.85
C GLY A 166 14.84 11.62 15.00
N GLU A 167 14.21 12.13 13.94
CA GLU A 167 13.53 13.44 13.93
C GLU A 167 12.06 13.37 14.35
N GLN A 168 11.46 12.17 14.34
CA GLN A 168 10.03 12.01 14.57
C GLN A 168 9.71 11.78 16.06
N GLU A 169 8.98 12.74 16.65
CA GLU A 169 8.53 12.71 18.05
C GLU A 169 7.21 11.95 18.25
N SER A 170 6.43 11.79 17.18
CA SER A 170 5.11 11.18 17.24
C SER A 170 4.74 10.39 15.98
N PHE A 171 3.98 9.31 16.16
CA PHE A 171 3.67 8.34 15.12
C PHE A 171 2.16 8.18 15.02
N ASP A 172 1.59 8.54 13.88
CA ASP A 172 0.15 8.49 13.66
C ASP A 172 -0.28 7.09 13.18
N LEU A 173 -1.29 6.55 13.88
CA LEU A 173 -2.07 5.39 13.46
C LEU A 173 -3.40 5.88 12.92
N PHE A 174 -3.72 5.51 11.69
CA PHE A 174 -4.96 5.87 11.02
C PHE A 174 -5.93 4.70 11.03
N PHE A 175 -7.15 4.97 11.50
CA PHE A 175 -8.24 4.01 11.55
C PHE A 175 -9.40 4.50 10.70
N MET A 176 -9.91 3.63 9.84
CA MET A 176 -11.08 3.88 9.01
C MET A 176 -12.09 2.74 9.20
N PRO A 177 -13.40 2.98 9.01
CA PRO A 177 -14.37 1.90 8.91
C PRO A 177 -13.93 0.87 7.88
N PHE A 178 -14.02 -0.41 8.24
CA PHE A 178 -13.64 -1.49 7.35
C PHE A 178 -14.62 -1.59 6.18
N ASP A 179 -14.09 -1.56 4.97
CA ASP A 179 -14.87 -1.61 3.75
C ASP A 179 -14.60 -2.93 3.01
N VAL A 180 -15.55 -3.85 3.09
CA VAL A 180 -15.45 -5.20 2.49
C VAL A 180 -15.28 -5.16 0.96
N ARG A 181 -15.63 -4.04 0.31
CA ARG A 181 -15.44 -3.86 -1.13
C ARG A 181 -13.98 -3.67 -1.51
N MET A 182 -13.12 -3.25 -0.57
CA MET A 182 -11.67 -3.06 -0.77
C MET A 182 -10.92 -4.40 -0.85
N ARG A 183 -11.20 -5.17 -1.89
CA ARG A 183 -10.57 -6.47 -2.16
C ARG A 183 -9.35 -6.27 -3.06
N SER A 184 -8.23 -6.87 -2.66
CA SER A 184 -6.97 -6.70 -3.39
C SER A 184 -6.90 -7.40 -4.76
N ASP A 185 -7.86 -8.28 -5.08
CA ASP A 185 -8.03 -8.83 -6.44
C ASP A 185 -8.68 -7.84 -7.42
N ARG A 186 -9.27 -6.75 -6.89
CA ARG A 186 -9.81 -5.61 -7.65
C ARG A 186 -8.91 -4.39 -7.61
N GLU A 187 -7.75 -4.50 -6.97
CA GLU A 187 -6.76 -3.42 -6.91
C GLU A 187 -5.82 -3.46 -8.13
N TYR A 188 -5.39 -2.29 -8.58
CA TYR A 188 -4.43 -2.09 -9.66
C TYR A 188 -3.35 -1.09 -9.23
N ARG A 189 -2.10 -1.36 -9.58
CA ARG A 189 -0.99 -0.44 -9.39
C ARG A 189 -0.72 0.32 -10.68
N VAL A 190 -0.66 1.64 -10.57
CA VAL A 190 -0.43 2.58 -11.67
C VAL A 190 0.95 3.21 -11.51
N PHE A 191 1.69 3.33 -12.61
CA PHE A 191 3.08 3.78 -12.63
C PHE A 191 3.22 5.11 -13.39
N CYS A 192 3.62 6.16 -12.68
CA CYS A 192 3.93 7.48 -13.23
C CYS A 192 5.44 7.75 -13.10
N PRO A 193 6.20 7.76 -14.21
CA PRO A 193 7.64 8.02 -14.16
C PRO A 193 7.96 9.45 -13.70
N PRO A 194 9.24 9.77 -13.46
CA PRO A 194 9.73 11.13 -13.28
C PRO A 194 9.06 12.14 -14.21
N GLY A 195 8.60 13.25 -13.63
CA GLY A 195 7.73 14.25 -14.23
C GLY A 195 6.24 14.02 -13.96
N GLY A 196 5.78 12.81 -13.62
CA GLY A 196 4.37 12.54 -13.25
C GLY A 196 3.31 12.79 -14.34
N HIS A 197 3.72 13.28 -15.52
CA HIS A 197 2.83 13.80 -16.55
C HIS A 197 2.20 12.73 -17.45
N ARG A 198 2.51 11.45 -17.27
CA ARG A 198 1.85 10.34 -17.97
C ARG A 198 1.85 9.07 -17.13
N ILE A 199 0.99 8.13 -17.50
CA ILE A 199 1.03 6.76 -17.01
C ILE A 199 1.78 5.90 -18.03
N THR A 200 2.78 5.14 -17.57
CA THR A 200 3.54 4.20 -18.43
C THR A 200 3.12 2.76 -18.25
N GLY A 201 2.53 2.43 -17.10
CA GLY A 201 2.09 1.08 -16.79
C GLY A 201 0.93 1.04 -15.82
N ILE A 202 0.08 0.03 -16.00
CA ILE A 202 -0.91 -0.42 -15.03
C ILE A 202 -0.74 -1.93 -14.87
N SER A 203 -0.77 -2.42 -13.63
CA SER A 203 -0.71 -3.86 -13.34
C SER A 203 -1.80 -4.24 -12.36
N GLN A 204 -2.39 -5.43 -12.49
CA GLN A 204 -3.18 -5.98 -11.39
C GLN A 204 -2.31 -6.06 -10.13
N TYR A 205 -2.83 -5.61 -9.00
CA TYR A 205 -2.07 -5.56 -7.76
C TYR A 205 -1.75 -6.96 -7.24
N GLN A 206 -2.76 -7.84 -7.22
CA GLN A 206 -2.60 -9.23 -6.82
C GLN A 206 -1.95 -10.08 -7.93
N TRP A 207 -0.67 -9.80 -8.18
CA TRP A 207 0.12 -10.40 -9.26
C TRP A 207 0.28 -11.93 -9.14
N HIS A 208 0.24 -12.48 -7.92
CA HIS A 208 0.45 -13.91 -7.63
C HIS A 208 -0.81 -14.78 -7.82
N LYS A 209 -1.91 -14.22 -8.33
CA LYS A 209 -3.15 -14.94 -8.66
C LYS A 209 -3.58 -14.62 -10.10
N PRO A 210 -4.46 -15.43 -10.72
CA PRO A 210 -5.12 -15.05 -11.96
C PRO A 210 -5.88 -13.73 -11.79
N TRP A 211 -5.98 -12.95 -12.86
CA TRP A 211 -6.77 -11.73 -12.87
C TRP A 211 -8.23 -12.01 -12.52
N ALA A 212 -8.88 -11.12 -11.75
CA ALA A 212 -10.28 -11.29 -11.34
C ALA A 212 -11.25 -11.50 -12.53
N TYR A 213 -10.89 -10.97 -13.71
CA TYR A 213 -11.69 -11.07 -14.94
C TYR A 213 -11.08 -12.03 -15.96
N ALA A 214 -10.13 -12.90 -15.58
CA ALA A 214 -9.44 -13.82 -16.49
C ALA A 214 -10.40 -14.75 -17.25
N HIS A 215 -11.50 -15.15 -16.60
CA HIS A 215 -12.51 -16.06 -17.16
C HIS A 215 -13.71 -15.35 -17.79
N GLU A 216 -13.75 -14.02 -17.74
CA GLU A 216 -14.77 -13.23 -18.42
C GLU A 216 -14.58 -13.23 -19.94
N ASN A 217 -15.64 -12.89 -20.67
CA ASN A 217 -15.54 -12.72 -22.12
C ASN A 217 -14.68 -11.50 -22.50
N GLU A 218 -14.17 -11.49 -23.74
CA GLU A 218 -13.29 -10.44 -24.23
C GLU A 218 -13.90 -9.04 -24.13
N ALA A 219 -15.20 -8.89 -24.42
CA ALA A 219 -15.87 -7.59 -24.33
C ALA A 219 -15.84 -7.03 -22.90
N ARG A 220 -16.11 -7.86 -21.89
CA ARG A 220 -16.05 -7.47 -20.48
C ARG A 220 -14.62 -7.14 -20.06
N GLN A 221 -13.64 -7.91 -20.50
CA GLN A 221 -12.23 -7.63 -20.22
C GLN A 221 -11.78 -6.30 -20.81
N THR A 222 -12.14 -6.03 -22.06
CA THR A 222 -11.87 -4.74 -22.72
C THR A 222 -12.56 -3.59 -22.00
N GLU A 223 -13.81 -3.78 -21.56
CA GLU A 223 -14.55 -2.78 -20.78
C GLU A 223 -13.82 -2.43 -19.48
N VAL A 224 -13.42 -3.44 -18.69
CA VAL A 224 -12.71 -3.24 -17.42
C VAL A 224 -11.37 -2.54 -17.66
N VAL A 225 -10.57 -3.00 -18.62
CA VAL A 225 -9.27 -2.38 -18.95
C VAL A 225 -9.46 -0.92 -19.35
N SER A 226 -10.45 -0.64 -20.20
CA SER A 226 -10.75 0.73 -20.67
C SER A 226 -11.20 1.63 -19.51
N ARG A 227 -12.05 1.10 -18.62
CA ARG A 227 -12.57 1.83 -17.46
C ARG A 227 -11.46 2.15 -16.45
N VAL A 228 -10.67 1.15 -16.05
CA VAL A 228 -9.56 1.33 -15.12
C VAL A 228 -8.51 2.28 -15.70
N SER A 229 -8.22 2.19 -16.99
CA SER A 229 -7.30 3.11 -17.68
C SER A 229 -7.79 4.57 -17.63
N ALA A 230 -9.07 4.80 -17.96
CA ALA A 230 -9.65 6.13 -17.95
C ALA A 230 -9.71 6.73 -16.54
N GLU A 231 -10.10 5.92 -15.55
CA GLU A 231 -10.14 6.35 -14.16
C GLU A 231 -8.74 6.57 -13.57
N ALA A 232 -7.73 5.81 -14.02
CA ALA A 232 -6.34 6.05 -13.62
C ALA A 232 -5.84 7.42 -14.11
N GLU A 233 -6.13 7.79 -15.36
CA GLU A 233 -5.82 9.13 -15.87
C GLU A 233 -6.57 10.23 -15.10
N ARG A 234 -7.84 10.00 -14.76
CA ARG A 234 -8.63 10.94 -13.95
C ARG A 234 -8.04 11.12 -12.55
N ILE A 235 -7.72 10.04 -11.85
CA ILE A 235 -7.12 10.08 -10.51
C ILE A 235 -5.71 10.71 -10.56
N ARG A 236 -4.91 10.41 -11.59
CA ARG A 236 -3.63 11.09 -11.81
C ARG A 236 -3.81 12.60 -11.96
N GLY A 237 -4.81 13.03 -12.73
CA GLY A 237 -5.19 14.45 -12.83
C GLY A 237 -5.50 15.05 -11.46
N LEU A 238 -6.32 14.38 -10.66
CA LEU A 238 -6.62 14.83 -9.28
C LEU A 238 -5.39 14.87 -8.36
N ILE A 239 -4.45 13.94 -8.51
CA ILE A 239 -3.18 13.96 -7.77
C ILE A 239 -2.39 15.22 -8.14
N LEU A 240 -2.27 15.52 -9.43
CA LEU A 240 -1.55 16.69 -9.92
C LEU A 240 -2.24 18.01 -9.55
N ASP A 241 -3.57 18.05 -9.56
CA ASP A 241 -4.36 19.22 -9.16
C ASP A 241 -4.31 19.48 -7.64
N ASP A 242 -4.03 18.45 -6.83
CA ASP A 242 -3.89 18.57 -5.37
C ASP A 242 -2.46 18.96 -4.95
N LEU A 243 -1.52 19.06 -5.89
CA LEU A 243 -0.15 19.49 -5.61
C LEU A 243 -0.10 20.99 -5.26
N ASP A 244 0.78 21.33 -4.33
CA ASP A 244 1.16 22.70 -4.02
C ASP A 244 2.63 22.99 -4.41
N GLU A 245 3.12 24.18 -4.07
CA GLU A 245 4.50 24.59 -4.35
C GLU A 245 5.52 24.12 -3.30
N SER A 246 5.13 23.22 -2.38
CA SER A 246 6.04 22.71 -1.35
C SER A 246 7.20 21.92 -1.96
N GLU A 247 8.29 21.80 -1.20
CA GLU A 247 9.45 20.99 -1.58
C GLU A 247 9.07 19.53 -1.78
N MET A 248 8.17 19.00 -0.94
CA MET A 248 7.72 17.61 -0.98
C MET A 248 6.93 17.30 -2.26
N ASP A 249 6.01 18.19 -2.66
CA ASP A 249 5.20 18.01 -3.86
C ASP A 249 6.04 18.17 -5.14
N ARG A 250 7.02 19.08 -5.13
CA ARG A 250 8.02 19.16 -6.22
C ARG A 250 8.86 17.89 -6.32
N LEU A 251 9.30 17.36 -5.18
CA LEU A 251 10.08 16.12 -5.13
C LEU A 251 9.27 14.91 -5.62
N LEU A 252 7.96 14.83 -5.30
CA LEU A 252 7.06 13.80 -5.83
C LEU A 252 7.10 13.77 -7.36
N VAL A 253 6.95 14.94 -7.99
CA VAL A 253 6.94 15.07 -9.45
C VAL A 253 8.30 14.71 -10.02
N GLU A 254 9.39 15.22 -9.44
CA GLU A 254 10.75 14.97 -9.90
C GLU A 254 11.11 13.48 -9.88
N GLN A 255 10.82 12.78 -8.78
CA GLN A 255 11.17 11.36 -8.63
C GLN A 255 10.18 10.41 -9.31
N GLY A 256 8.97 10.89 -9.63
CA GLY A 256 7.84 10.08 -10.05
C GLY A 256 7.12 9.41 -8.88
N PHE A 257 5.97 8.80 -9.15
CA PHE A 257 5.19 8.10 -8.14
C PHE A 257 4.42 6.92 -8.74
N SER A 258 4.01 6.01 -7.87
CA SER A 258 3.02 4.99 -8.21
C SER A 258 1.82 5.13 -7.28
N PHE A 259 0.67 4.67 -7.71
CA PHE A 259 -0.53 4.72 -6.88
C PHE A 259 -1.40 3.50 -7.11
N ASP A 260 -2.07 3.08 -6.04
CA ASP A 260 -2.96 1.92 -6.06
C ASP A 260 -4.40 2.39 -6.18
N LEU A 261 -5.15 1.75 -7.07
CA LEU A 261 -6.56 2.01 -7.34
C LEU A 261 -7.37 0.77 -7.01
N LEU A 262 -8.50 0.95 -6.33
CA LEU A 262 -9.54 -0.07 -6.23
C LEU A 262 -10.54 0.15 -7.36
N PHE A 263 -10.82 -0.87 -8.17
CA PHE A 263 -11.95 -0.85 -9.09
C PHE A 263 -13.22 -1.35 -8.38
N ASP A 264 -14.15 -0.43 -8.13
CA ASP A 264 -15.48 -0.75 -7.60
C ASP A 264 -16.43 -1.06 -8.76
N GLU A 265 -16.71 -2.35 -8.97
CA GLU A 265 -17.64 -2.82 -10.00
C GLU A 265 -19.06 -2.32 -9.82
N GLU A 266 -19.52 -2.17 -8.58
CA GLU A 266 -20.90 -1.76 -8.30
C GLU A 266 -21.12 -0.30 -8.71
N ARG A 267 -20.11 0.54 -8.46
CA ARG A 267 -20.11 1.96 -8.84
C ARG A 267 -19.57 2.21 -10.25
N ASN A 268 -18.93 1.20 -10.85
CA ASN A 268 -18.19 1.31 -12.10
C ASN A 268 -17.17 2.47 -12.11
N ALA A 269 -16.45 2.62 -11.00
CA ALA A 269 -15.52 3.73 -10.75
C ALA A 269 -14.25 3.22 -10.05
N CYS A 270 -13.17 4.01 -10.08
CA CYS A 270 -11.99 3.72 -9.27
C CYS A 270 -11.84 4.68 -8.10
N GLU A 271 -11.39 4.10 -6.99
CA GLU A 271 -11.09 4.78 -5.74
C GLU A 271 -9.56 4.76 -5.50
N LEU A 272 -8.97 5.88 -5.10
CA LEU A 272 -7.55 5.94 -4.73
C LEU A 272 -7.35 5.23 -3.39
N VAL A 273 -6.39 4.29 -3.34
CA VAL A 273 -6.07 3.52 -2.13
C VAL A 273 -4.87 4.12 -1.41
N GLU A 274 -3.76 4.31 -2.12
CA GLU A 274 -2.53 4.88 -1.58
C GLU A 274 -1.60 5.35 -2.71
N LEU A 275 -0.61 6.18 -2.35
CA LEU A 275 0.56 6.47 -3.19
C LEU A 275 1.77 5.72 -2.64
N ASN A 276 2.70 5.39 -3.53
CA ASN A 276 3.95 4.71 -3.24
C ASN A 276 5.11 5.33 -4.05
N GLY A 277 6.34 5.20 -3.57
CA GLY A 277 7.52 5.65 -4.31
C GLY A 277 7.64 4.98 -5.68
N PHE A 278 8.19 5.70 -6.66
CA PHE A 278 8.45 5.14 -7.99
C PHE A 278 9.91 4.71 -8.14
N GLY A 279 10.10 3.51 -8.67
CA GLY A 279 11.36 3.11 -9.28
C GLY A 279 12.03 1.89 -8.69
N ALA A 280 13.07 1.42 -9.38
CA ALA A 280 13.75 0.16 -9.06
C ALA A 280 14.29 0.08 -7.64
N ARG A 281 14.79 1.21 -7.11
CA ARG A 281 15.39 1.30 -5.78
C ARG A 281 14.39 1.68 -4.69
N SER A 282 13.11 1.83 -5.05
CA SER A 282 12.03 2.10 -4.10
C SER A 282 11.61 0.84 -3.35
N SER A 283 10.86 1.02 -2.28
CA SER A 283 10.19 -0.08 -1.56
C SER A 283 8.96 -0.63 -2.31
N CYS A 284 8.52 0.06 -3.37
CA CYS A 284 7.32 -0.28 -4.11
C CYS A 284 7.53 -1.52 -4.98
N GLY A 285 6.73 -2.57 -4.73
CA GLY A 285 6.65 -3.75 -5.59
C GLY A 285 6.15 -3.41 -7.00
N SER A 286 6.76 -4.03 -8.01
CA SER A 286 6.42 -3.80 -9.43
C SER A 286 5.24 -4.63 -9.97
N CYS A 287 4.56 -5.42 -9.14
CA CYS A 287 3.45 -6.30 -9.55
C CYS A 287 3.82 -7.21 -10.74
N LEU A 288 3.13 -7.14 -11.89
CA LEU A 288 3.48 -7.94 -13.09
C LEU A 288 4.58 -7.32 -13.95
N PHE A 289 5.23 -6.26 -13.47
CA PHE A 289 6.46 -5.74 -14.03
C PHE A 289 7.67 -6.21 -13.21
N GLN A 290 8.84 -6.00 -13.79
CA GLN A 290 10.14 -6.13 -13.17
C GLN A 290 10.89 -4.81 -13.39
N TRP A 291 11.26 -4.13 -12.31
CA TRP A 291 11.77 -2.75 -12.40
C TRP A 291 12.99 -2.53 -13.31
N VAL A 292 13.92 -3.49 -13.35
CA VAL A 292 15.16 -3.41 -14.12
C VAL A 292 14.95 -3.88 -15.56
N ARG A 293 14.23 -4.99 -15.76
CA ARG A 293 13.99 -5.58 -17.08
C ARG A 293 12.97 -4.77 -17.89
N ASP A 294 11.91 -4.30 -17.23
CA ASP A 294 10.87 -3.46 -17.84
C ASP A 294 11.16 -1.97 -17.71
N ARG A 295 12.41 -1.61 -17.39
CA ARG A 295 12.81 -0.23 -17.16
C ARG A 295 12.47 0.70 -18.32
N GLU A 296 12.76 0.28 -19.56
CA GLU A 296 12.44 1.09 -20.74
C GLU A 296 10.94 1.37 -20.84
N GLN A 297 10.08 0.38 -20.56
CA GLN A 297 8.64 0.57 -20.53
C GLN A 297 8.22 1.51 -19.37
N LEU A 298 8.65 1.23 -18.15
CA LEU A 298 8.19 1.96 -16.96
C LEU A 298 8.70 3.41 -16.91
N TYR A 299 9.93 3.68 -17.37
CA TYR A 299 10.53 5.03 -17.29
C TYR A 299 10.34 5.83 -18.59
N ARG A 300 10.33 5.17 -19.74
CA ARG A 300 10.40 5.83 -21.05
C ARG A 300 9.29 5.42 -22.02
N GLY A 301 8.43 4.49 -21.64
CA GLY A 301 7.31 4.05 -22.46
C GLY A 301 6.46 5.25 -22.93
N GLU A 302 6.20 5.29 -24.23
CA GLU A 302 5.29 6.25 -24.85
C GLU A 302 3.84 5.76 -24.73
N ASP A 303 3.64 4.46 -24.95
CA ASP A 303 2.38 3.77 -24.76
C ASP A 303 2.27 3.15 -23.36
N MET A 304 1.11 3.33 -22.72
CA MET A 304 0.78 2.64 -21.47
C MET A 304 0.59 1.14 -21.69
N GLU A 305 1.32 0.31 -20.93
CA GLU A 305 1.06 -1.15 -20.84
C GLU A 305 0.12 -1.47 -19.67
N PHE A 306 -0.93 -2.25 -19.94
CA PHE A 306 -1.84 -2.79 -18.93
C PHE A 306 -1.55 -4.29 -18.78
N ARG A 307 -0.94 -4.72 -17.67
CA ARG A 307 -0.53 -6.12 -17.43
C ARG A 307 -1.49 -6.85 -16.49
N VAL A 308 -1.96 -8.01 -16.95
CA VAL A 308 -2.82 -8.94 -16.20
C VAL A 308 -2.36 -10.38 -16.38
N THR A 309 -2.75 -11.29 -15.50
CA THR A 309 -2.51 -12.73 -15.62
C THR A 309 -3.75 -13.47 -16.11
N LYS A 310 -3.54 -14.49 -16.94
CA LYS A 310 -4.56 -15.48 -17.28
C LYS A 310 -4.00 -16.89 -17.16
#